data_AF-A0A8T0HYP8-F1
#
_entry.id   AF-A0A8T0HYP8-F1
#
_cell.length_a   1.000
_cell.length_b   1.000
_cell.length_c   1.000
_cell.angle_alpha   90.00
_cell.angle_beta   90.00
_cell.angle_gamma   90.00
#
_symmetry.space_group_name_H-M   'P 1'
#
loop_
_entity.id
_entity.type
_entity.pdbx_description
1 polymer ?
#
loop_
_entity_poly.entity_id
_entity_poly.type
_entity_poly.pdbx_seq_one_letter_code
_entity_poly.pdbx_strand_id
1 'polypeptide(L)'
;MARLGADRMRLTFTALLVVSLLYLVQMAAAQTCGSQAGGKKCANNLCCSQYGYCGSTSEYCGNGCQSQCGGSGGGSPTTPGSKTGLASYYTAPYTPSACFGNDPNQFSQYFAAAGDSADANIWANKANCGKYFNIECQGKGCLGKGPIKVKIVDRCPNGCSGGRAFDLSEATFKAIANPDVGVITVKYSPA
;
A
#
# COMPACT_ATOMS: atom_id res chain seq x y z
N MET A 1 1.91 -45.01 53.93
CA MET A 1 2.75 -43.83 53.59
C MET A 1 2.79 -43.49 52.09
N ALA A 2 2.35 -44.38 51.17
CA ALA A 2 2.39 -44.13 49.72
C ALA A 2 1.27 -43.23 49.13
N ARG A 3 0.13 -43.04 49.82
CA ARG A 3 -1.00 -42.22 49.31
C ARG A 3 -0.75 -40.70 49.38
N LEU A 4 0.05 -40.25 50.35
CA LEU A 4 0.37 -38.83 50.54
C LEU A 4 1.32 -38.27 49.46
N GLY A 5 2.12 -39.14 48.81
CA GLY A 5 3.05 -38.76 47.75
C GLY A 5 2.38 -38.56 46.39
N ALA A 6 1.36 -39.37 46.06
CA ALA A 6 0.64 -39.28 44.79
C ALA A 6 -0.23 -38.02 44.69
N ASP A 7 -0.89 -37.62 45.78
CA ASP A 7 -1.74 -36.42 45.80
C ASP A 7 -0.92 -35.13 45.75
N ARG A 8 0.25 -35.09 46.42
CA ARG A 8 1.19 -33.97 46.34
C ARG A 8 1.84 -33.85 44.95
N MET A 9 2.12 -34.97 44.28
CA MET A 9 2.61 -34.97 42.90
C MET A 9 1.55 -34.50 41.90
N ARG A 10 0.29 -34.91 42.08
CA ARG A 10 -0.83 -34.44 41.23
C ARG A 10 -1.11 -32.96 41.39
N LEU A 11 -1.04 -32.43 42.62
CA LEU A 11 -1.27 -31.02 42.91
C LEU A 11 -0.16 -30.11 42.38
N THR A 12 1.09 -30.57 42.38
CA THR A 12 2.23 -29.83 41.82
C THR A 12 2.22 -29.83 40.29
N PHE A 13 1.87 -30.94 39.63
CA PHE A 13 1.72 -30.99 38.17
C PHE A 13 0.55 -30.14 37.66
N THR A 14 -0.61 -30.14 38.34
CA THR A 14 -1.73 -29.28 37.96
C THR A 14 -1.38 -27.80 38.18
N ALA A 15 -0.69 -27.46 39.27
CA ALA A 15 -0.22 -26.10 39.51
C ALA A 15 0.77 -25.63 38.43
N LEU A 16 1.72 -26.47 38.00
CA LEU A 16 2.67 -26.12 36.93
C LEU A 16 1.98 -25.97 35.56
N LEU A 17 0.99 -26.81 35.24
CA LEU A 17 0.19 -26.66 34.02
C LEU A 17 -0.63 -25.37 34.02
N VAL A 18 -1.27 -25.03 35.16
CA VAL A 18 -2.03 -23.78 35.30
C VAL A 18 -1.11 -22.57 35.23
N VAL A 19 0.05 -22.60 35.89
CA VAL A 19 1.04 -21.51 35.82
C VAL A 19 1.61 -21.35 34.41
N SER A 20 1.88 -22.45 33.70
CA SER A 20 2.32 -22.42 32.30
C SER A 20 1.23 -21.86 31.36
N LEU A 21 -0.03 -22.28 31.52
CA LEU A 21 -1.17 -21.69 30.80
C LEU A 21 -1.33 -20.19 31.09
N LEU A 22 -1.21 -19.77 32.35
CA LEU A 22 -1.27 -18.36 32.74
C LEU A 22 -0.08 -17.55 32.18
N TYR A 23 1.10 -18.14 32.03
CA TYR A 23 2.27 -17.50 31.43
C TYR A 23 2.12 -17.33 29.91
N LEU A 24 1.47 -18.28 29.22
CA LEU A 24 1.16 -18.18 27.78
C LEU A 24 0.17 -17.06 27.47
N VAL A 25 -0.71 -16.68 28.41
CA VAL A 25 -1.65 -15.55 28.23
C VAL A 25 -0.94 -14.18 28.25
N GLN A 26 0.26 -14.08 28.84
CA GLN A 26 1.02 -12.82 28.94
C GLN A 26 1.72 -12.42 27.63
N MET A 27 1.64 -13.24 26.58
CA MET A 27 2.09 -12.91 25.22
C MET A 27 0.94 -12.39 24.34
N ALA A 28 -0.15 -11.90 24.95
CA ALA A 28 -1.16 -11.13 24.25
C ALA A 28 -0.56 -9.77 23.86
N ALA A 29 -0.33 -9.59 22.57
CA ALA A 29 0.25 -8.39 22.00
C ALA A 29 -0.45 -7.11 22.54
N ALA A 30 0.35 -6.16 23.02
CA ALA A 30 -0.19 -4.89 23.51
C ALA A 30 -0.93 -4.20 22.36
N GLN A 31 -2.23 -3.92 22.56
CA GLN A 31 -2.99 -3.11 21.61
C GLN A 31 -2.40 -1.69 21.60
N THR A 32 -2.06 -1.20 20.42
CA THR A 32 -1.27 0.02 20.22
C THR A 32 -2.12 1.21 19.79
N CYS A 33 -3.37 0.97 19.39
CA CYS A 33 -4.28 1.99 18.91
C CYS A 33 -5.75 1.64 19.16
N GLY A 34 -6.64 2.59 18.88
CA GLY A 34 -8.08 2.35 18.90
C GLY A 34 -8.66 2.36 20.31
N SER A 35 -9.91 1.90 20.43
CA SER A 35 -10.63 1.82 21.70
C SER A 35 -9.89 1.01 22.76
N GLN A 36 -9.14 -0.01 22.34
CA GLN A 36 -8.31 -0.86 23.21
C GLN A 36 -7.10 -0.14 23.81
N ALA A 37 -6.69 0.99 23.21
CA ALA A 37 -5.58 1.83 23.67
C ALA A 37 -6.05 3.25 24.02
N GLY A 38 -7.27 3.42 24.53
CA GLY A 38 -7.79 4.72 24.96
C GLY A 38 -7.97 5.72 23.82
N GLY A 39 -8.24 5.25 22.60
CA GLY A 39 -8.39 6.09 21.41
C GLY A 39 -7.07 6.53 20.79
N LYS A 40 -5.92 5.97 21.23
CA LYS A 40 -4.61 6.27 20.65
C LYS A 40 -4.60 5.98 19.15
N LYS A 41 -4.02 6.90 18.38
CA LYS A 41 -3.81 6.73 16.94
C LYS A 41 -2.46 6.09 16.67
N CYS A 42 -2.33 5.45 15.52
CA CYS A 42 -1.08 4.88 15.06
C CYS A 42 -0.09 5.96 14.59
N ALA A 43 1.19 5.70 14.83
CA ALA A 43 2.28 6.48 14.24
C ALA A 43 2.29 6.32 12.71
N ASN A 44 2.92 7.27 12.01
CA ASN A 44 3.10 7.25 10.55
C ASN A 44 1.80 7.11 9.73
N ASN A 45 0.67 7.53 10.30
CA ASN A 45 -0.66 7.39 9.70
C ASN A 45 -1.02 5.96 9.27
N LEU A 46 -0.50 4.95 9.97
CA LEU A 46 -0.92 3.57 9.76
C LEU A 46 -2.39 3.37 10.17
N CYS A 47 -3.07 2.43 9.53
CA CYS A 47 -4.43 2.08 9.91
C CYS A 47 -4.44 1.37 11.26
N CYS A 48 -5.43 1.71 12.08
CA CYS A 48 -5.73 0.99 13.30
C CYS A 48 -6.78 -0.08 13.01
N SER A 49 -6.37 -1.35 13.05
CA SER A 49 -7.25 -2.49 12.81
C SER A 49 -8.38 -2.58 13.85
N GLN A 50 -9.38 -3.40 13.55
CA GLN A 50 -10.47 -3.70 14.51
C GLN A 50 -9.98 -4.28 15.84
N TYR A 51 -8.78 -4.86 15.86
CA TYR A 51 -8.17 -5.49 17.03
C TYR A 51 -7.22 -4.55 17.80
N GLY A 52 -7.07 -3.31 17.35
CA GLY A 52 -6.23 -2.31 18.04
C GLY A 52 -4.75 -2.39 17.69
N TYR A 53 -4.42 -2.84 16.47
CA TYR A 53 -3.04 -2.88 15.97
C TYR A 53 -2.83 -1.95 14.79
N CYS A 54 -1.62 -1.40 14.69
CA CYS A 54 -1.21 -0.53 13.61
C CYS A 54 -0.62 -1.30 12.44
N GLY A 55 -1.08 -1.04 11.21
CA GLY A 55 -0.52 -1.62 9.99
C GLY A 55 -1.05 -0.95 8.73
N SER A 56 -0.57 -1.37 7.56
CA SER A 56 -0.86 -0.72 6.27
C SER A 56 -1.56 -1.62 5.25
N THR A 57 -1.77 -2.91 5.57
CA THR A 57 -2.42 -3.86 4.65
C THR A 57 -3.94 -3.85 4.85
N SER A 58 -4.68 -4.53 3.97
CA SER A 58 -6.14 -4.59 4.03
C SER A 58 -6.69 -5.17 5.34
N GLU A 59 -5.93 -5.98 6.06
CA GLU A 59 -6.29 -6.51 7.37
C GLU A 59 -6.37 -5.43 8.45
N TYR A 60 -5.63 -4.32 8.26
CA TYR A 60 -5.59 -3.18 9.19
C TYR A 60 -6.48 -2.03 8.72
N CYS A 61 -6.52 -1.80 7.41
CA CYS A 61 -7.25 -0.70 6.79
C CYS A 61 -8.66 -1.06 6.32
N GLY A 62 -9.01 -2.35 6.35
CA GLY A 62 -10.26 -2.87 5.82
C GLY A 62 -11.44 -2.71 6.78
N ASN A 63 -12.42 -3.60 6.63
CA ASN A 63 -13.64 -3.56 7.40
C ASN A 63 -13.34 -3.70 8.91
N GLY A 64 -13.96 -2.83 9.72
CA GLY A 64 -13.72 -2.77 11.16
C GLY A 64 -12.53 -1.92 11.60
N CYS A 65 -11.81 -1.28 10.67
CA CYS A 65 -10.78 -0.32 11.04
C CYS A 65 -11.34 0.80 11.95
N GLN A 66 -10.62 1.08 13.03
CA GLN A 66 -11.07 2.01 14.08
C GLN A 66 -10.61 3.45 13.84
N SER A 67 -9.43 3.66 13.24
CA SER A 67 -8.90 4.99 12.92
C SER A 67 -7.82 4.94 11.84
N GLN A 68 -7.58 6.06 11.15
CA GLN A 68 -6.59 6.14 10.06
C GLN A 68 -6.82 5.10 8.94
N CYS A 69 -8.08 4.76 8.65
CA CYS A 69 -8.47 3.66 7.74
C CYS A 69 -8.15 3.87 6.25
N GLY A 70 -7.64 5.05 5.89
CA GLY A 70 -7.04 5.32 4.58
C GLY A 70 -5.49 5.25 4.60
N GLY A 71 -4.90 4.76 5.68
CA GLY A 71 -3.50 4.92 6.07
C GLY A 71 -2.49 4.27 5.14
N SER A 72 -1.74 5.12 4.43
CA SER A 72 -0.58 4.77 3.61
C SER A 72 0.68 4.88 4.48
N GLY A 73 1.23 3.76 4.95
CA GLY A 73 2.42 3.75 5.81
C GLY A 73 3.70 4.10 5.06
N GLY A 74 4.38 5.18 5.47
CA GLY A 74 5.81 5.41 5.18
C GLY A 74 6.23 6.83 4.76
N GLY A 75 6.37 7.75 5.74
CA GLY A 75 7.35 8.85 5.79
C GLY A 75 7.59 9.75 4.57
N SER A 76 6.75 10.76 4.36
CA SER A 76 7.08 12.07 3.75
C SER A 76 5.85 12.99 3.95
N PRO A 77 5.93 14.32 4.03
CA PRO A 77 4.77 15.18 4.27
C PRO A 77 3.81 15.02 3.09
N THR A 78 2.69 14.33 3.31
CA THR A 78 1.73 14.01 2.26
C THR A 78 0.37 14.60 2.57
N THR A 79 -0.09 15.42 1.65
CA THR A 79 -1.49 15.77 1.44
C THR A 79 -2.37 14.50 1.48
N PRO A 80 -3.55 14.52 2.12
CA PRO A 80 -4.43 13.35 2.23
C PRO A 80 -4.69 12.71 0.86
N GLY A 81 -4.44 11.40 0.73
CA GLY A 81 -4.68 10.63 -0.51
C GLY A 81 -3.45 10.32 -1.37
N SER A 82 -2.24 10.68 -0.93
CA SER A 82 -1.01 10.36 -1.66
C SER A 82 -0.41 9.00 -1.28
N LYS A 83 -0.12 8.17 -2.28
CA LYS A 83 0.52 6.85 -2.20
C LYS A 83 1.90 6.87 -2.87
N THR A 84 2.69 5.83 -2.67
CA THR A 84 3.98 5.62 -3.35
C THR A 84 3.97 4.32 -4.13
N GLY A 85 4.66 4.27 -5.27
CA GLY A 85 4.78 3.06 -6.09
C GLY A 85 5.90 3.17 -7.11
N LEU A 86 6.20 2.07 -7.79
CA LEU A 86 7.18 2.08 -8.88
C LEU A 86 6.53 2.53 -10.19
N ALA A 87 7.31 3.20 -11.03
CA ALA A 87 6.92 3.54 -12.39
C ALA A 87 8.05 3.23 -13.38
N SER A 88 7.69 2.68 -14.53
CA SER A 88 8.54 2.55 -15.72
C SER A 88 8.03 3.45 -16.84
N TYR A 89 8.53 3.25 -18.06
CA TYR A 89 7.94 3.83 -19.24
C TYR A 89 7.85 2.85 -20.40
N TYR A 90 6.94 3.14 -21.32
CA TYR A 90 6.75 2.43 -22.56
C TYR A 90 6.76 3.40 -23.74
N THR A 91 7.04 2.84 -24.92
CA THR A 91 7.11 3.57 -26.19
C THR A 91 5.97 3.13 -27.10
N ALA A 92 5.78 3.85 -28.20
CA ALA A 92 4.78 3.52 -29.20
C ALA A 92 4.96 2.09 -29.75
N PRO A 93 3.88 1.42 -30.20
CA PRO A 93 2.53 1.95 -30.36
C PRO A 93 1.73 2.04 -29.04
N TYR A 94 0.99 3.15 -28.88
CA TYR A 94 0.14 3.40 -27.70
C TYR A 94 -1.31 2.91 -27.88
N THR A 95 -1.68 2.50 -29.10
CA THR A 95 -3.00 1.96 -29.44
C THR A 95 -2.87 0.51 -29.93
N PRO A 96 -3.92 -0.32 -29.74
CA PRO A 96 -5.14 -0.04 -28.99
C PRO A 96 -4.88 -0.01 -27.49
N SER A 97 -5.54 0.93 -26.79
CA SER A 97 -5.51 0.96 -25.33
C SER A 97 -6.70 0.21 -24.72
N ALA A 98 -6.54 -0.25 -23.49
CA ALA A 98 -7.61 -0.89 -22.72
C ALA A 98 -8.75 0.07 -22.34
N CYS A 99 -8.50 1.39 -22.28
CA CYS A 99 -9.54 2.37 -21.97
C CYS A 99 -10.38 2.75 -23.18
N PHE A 100 -9.73 3.10 -24.29
CA PHE A 100 -10.38 3.79 -25.42
C PHE A 100 -10.09 3.13 -26.78
N GLY A 101 -9.46 1.96 -26.81
CA GLY A 101 -9.19 1.22 -28.04
C GLY A 101 -8.29 2.02 -28.98
N ASN A 102 -8.71 2.16 -30.23
CA ASN A 102 -7.93 2.80 -31.30
C ASN A 102 -8.11 4.33 -31.39
N ASP A 103 -8.84 4.97 -30.49
CA ASP A 103 -9.06 6.43 -30.56
C ASP A 103 -7.74 7.20 -30.37
N PRO A 104 -7.21 7.90 -31.39
CA PRO A 104 -5.96 8.66 -31.24
C PRO A 104 -6.12 9.91 -30.35
N ASN A 105 -7.35 10.39 -30.12
CA ASN A 105 -7.61 11.61 -29.33
C ASN A 105 -7.58 11.35 -27.82
N GLN A 106 -7.35 10.10 -27.39
CA GLN A 106 -7.31 9.75 -25.98
C GLN A 106 -6.08 10.29 -25.24
N PHE A 107 -4.99 10.53 -25.96
CA PHE A 107 -3.69 10.91 -25.39
C PHE A 107 -3.64 12.42 -25.09
N SER A 108 -3.19 12.75 -23.88
CA SER A 108 -2.80 14.12 -23.54
C SER A 108 -1.28 14.29 -23.67
N GLN A 109 -0.74 15.47 -23.34
CA GLN A 109 0.72 15.64 -23.29
C GLN A 109 1.40 14.61 -22.38
N TYR A 110 0.77 14.29 -21.24
CA TYR A 110 1.27 13.33 -20.26
C TYR A 110 0.22 12.27 -19.95
N PHE A 111 0.54 11.01 -20.21
CA PHE A 111 -0.36 9.89 -20.02
C PHE A 111 0.39 8.64 -19.57
N ALA A 112 -0.36 7.67 -19.08
CA ALA A 112 0.18 6.42 -18.57
C ALA A 112 -0.81 5.25 -18.69
N ALA A 113 -0.25 4.04 -18.67
CA ALA A 113 -0.96 2.83 -18.35
C ALA A 113 -0.97 2.63 -16.82
N ALA A 114 -2.14 2.35 -16.25
CA ALA A 114 -2.31 2.15 -14.81
C ALA A 114 -2.11 0.69 -14.41
N GLY A 115 -1.30 0.44 -13.40
CA GLY A 115 -1.06 -0.88 -12.83
C GLY A 115 -2.32 -1.44 -12.17
N ASP A 116 -2.56 -2.74 -12.34
CA ASP A 116 -3.70 -3.48 -11.78
C ASP A 116 -3.31 -4.48 -10.68
N SER A 117 -2.04 -4.45 -10.23
CA SER A 117 -1.57 -5.28 -9.12
C SER A 117 -2.35 -4.98 -7.84
N ALA A 118 -2.44 -5.94 -6.92
CA ALA A 118 -3.16 -5.77 -5.66
C ALA A 118 -2.63 -4.59 -4.82
N ASP A 119 -1.32 -4.33 -4.89
CA ASP A 119 -0.66 -3.27 -4.11
C ASP A 119 -0.95 -1.85 -4.63
N ALA A 120 -1.12 -1.70 -5.95
CA ALA A 120 -1.37 -0.40 -6.58
C ALA A 120 -2.84 -0.21 -6.95
N ASN A 121 -3.44 -1.22 -7.60
CA ASN A 121 -4.78 -1.27 -8.21
C ASN A 121 -5.27 0.09 -8.75
N ILE A 122 -4.40 0.78 -9.45
CA ILE A 122 -4.68 2.10 -10.04
C ILE A 122 -5.60 1.95 -11.24
N TRP A 123 -5.48 0.83 -11.97
CA TRP A 123 -6.41 0.50 -13.04
C TRP A 123 -7.87 0.46 -12.57
N ALA A 124 -8.10 -0.12 -11.38
CA ALA A 124 -9.41 -0.19 -10.73
C ALA A 124 -10.52 -0.70 -11.67
N ASN A 125 -10.24 -1.74 -12.46
CA ASN A 125 -11.16 -2.30 -13.44
C ASN A 125 -11.79 -1.24 -14.36
N LYS A 126 -10.95 -0.44 -15.04
CA LYS A 126 -11.33 0.70 -15.91
C LYS A 126 -11.91 1.92 -15.19
N ALA A 127 -12.16 1.89 -13.88
CA ALA A 127 -12.78 3.01 -13.18
C ALA A 127 -11.94 4.29 -13.21
N ASN A 128 -10.63 4.20 -13.48
CA ASN A 128 -9.74 5.34 -13.59
C ASN A 128 -9.39 5.73 -15.03
N CYS A 129 -9.96 5.07 -16.04
CA CYS A 129 -9.80 5.49 -17.43
C CYS A 129 -10.22 6.95 -17.63
N GLY A 130 -9.36 7.74 -18.26
CA GLY A 130 -9.56 9.17 -18.52
C GLY A 130 -9.38 10.09 -17.31
N LYS A 131 -9.21 9.54 -16.10
CA LYS A 131 -8.91 10.33 -14.90
C LYS A 131 -7.43 10.69 -14.85
N TYR A 132 -7.14 11.68 -14.01
CA TYR A 132 -5.80 12.21 -13.83
C TYR A 132 -5.23 11.86 -12.46
N PHE A 133 -3.92 11.66 -12.42
CA PHE A 133 -3.14 11.54 -11.20
C PHE A 133 -2.05 12.60 -11.19
N ASN A 134 -1.78 13.15 -10.02
CA ASN A 134 -0.57 13.92 -9.77
C ASN A 134 0.54 12.90 -9.52
N ILE A 135 1.63 12.94 -10.29
CA ILE A 135 2.76 12.01 -10.17
C ILE A 135 4.05 12.81 -9.98
N GLU A 136 4.79 12.50 -8.93
CA GLU A 136 6.04 13.14 -8.54
C GLU A 136 7.14 12.09 -8.37
N CYS A 137 8.26 12.24 -9.09
CA CYS A 137 9.40 11.35 -8.97
C CYS A 137 10.11 11.53 -7.62
N GLN A 138 10.52 10.42 -7.00
CA GLN A 138 11.21 10.40 -5.70
C GLN A 138 12.61 9.76 -5.82
N GLY A 139 13.63 10.44 -5.29
CA GLY A 139 14.98 9.89 -5.13
C GLY A 139 15.92 10.05 -6.33
N LYS A 140 16.87 9.12 -6.45
CA LYS A 140 17.93 9.17 -7.47
C LYS A 140 17.36 8.92 -8.87
N GLY A 141 17.75 9.74 -9.84
CA GLY A 141 17.27 9.65 -11.22
C GLY A 141 16.14 10.62 -11.55
N CYS A 142 15.57 11.28 -10.53
CA CYS A 142 14.56 12.31 -10.71
C CYS A 142 15.19 13.65 -11.11
N LEU A 143 14.49 14.40 -11.95
CA LEU A 143 14.89 15.73 -12.40
C LEU A 143 14.53 16.85 -11.39
N GLY A 144 13.98 16.50 -10.22
CA GLY A 144 13.57 17.46 -9.19
C GLY A 144 12.37 18.33 -9.57
N LYS A 145 11.56 17.90 -10.54
CA LYS A 145 10.30 18.58 -10.89
C LYS A 145 9.19 18.13 -9.95
N GLY A 146 8.36 19.08 -9.52
CA GLY A 146 7.16 18.81 -8.71
C GLY A 146 6.15 17.92 -9.46
N PRO A 147 5.01 17.60 -8.83
CA PRO A 147 4.03 16.69 -9.41
C PRO A 147 3.53 17.18 -10.77
N ILE A 148 3.45 16.26 -11.74
CA ILE A 148 2.81 16.49 -13.04
C ILE A 148 1.46 15.77 -13.10
N LYS A 149 0.50 16.36 -13.82
CA LYS A 149 -0.80 15.73 -14.07
C LYS A 149 -0.69 14.74 -15.23
N VAL A 150 -1.02 13.48 -14.96
CA VAL A 150 -0.89 12.37 -15.91
C VAL A 150 -2.25 11.70 -16.10
N LYS A 151 -2.71 11.59 -17.35
CA LYS A 151 -3.99 10.93 -17.70
C LYS A 151 -3.81 9.41 -17.79
N ILE A 152 -4.72 8.65 -17.20
CA ILE A 152 -4.78 7.20 -17.41
C ILE A 152 -5.47 6.91 -18.73
N VAL A 153 -4.77 6.24 -19.63
CA VAL A 153 -5.28 5.88 -20.96
C VAL A 153 -5.21 4.39 -21.24
N ASP A 154 -4.48 3.62 -20.44
CA ASP A 154 -4.30 2.19 -20.69
C ASP A 154 -4.18 1.38 -19.39
N ARG A 155 -4.18 0.05 -19.52
CA ARG A 155 -3.96 -0.92 -18.45
C ARG A 155 -2.54 -1.44 -18.54
N CYS A 156 -1.90 -1.52 -17.39
CA CYS A 156 -0.61 -2.14 -17.20
C CYS A 156 -0.82 -3.47 -16.43
N PRO A 157 -1.00 -4.61 -17.14
CA PRO A 157 -1.40 -5.87 -16.53
C PRO A 157 -0.30 -6.46 -15.63
N ASN A 158 -0.71 -7.00 -14.49
CA ASN A 158 0.15 -7.41 -13.37
C ASN A 158 1.10 -6.28 -12.88
N GLY A 159 0.70 -5.02 -13.08
CA GLY A 159 1.57 -3.86 -12.85
C GLY A 159 2.83 -3.88 -13.71
N CYS A 160 2.74 -4.34 -14.97
CA CYS A 160 3.82 -4.43 -15.97
C CYS A 160 5.09 -5.02 -15.37
N SER A 161 5.17 -6.35 -15.27
CA SER A 161 6.33 -7.11 -14.81
C SER A 161 7.01 -6.52 -13.56
N GLY A 162 6.43 -6.78 -12.39
CA GLY A 162 7.02 -6.43 -11.10
C GLY A 162 6.16 -5.52 -10.22
N GLY A 163 4.84 -5.43 -10.46
CA GLY A 163 3.92 -4.74 -9.55
C GLY A 163 4.02 -3.20 -9.59
N ARG A 164 4.48 -2.63 -10.70
CA ARG A 164 4.56 -1.18 -10.92
C ARG A 164 3.17 -0.55 -10.88
N ALA A 165 3.09 0.64 -10.30
CA ALA A 165 1.85 1.41 -10.20
C ALA A 165 1.49 2.09 -11.52
N PHE A 166 2.49 2.50 -12.30
CA PHE A 166 2.31 3.13 -13.60
C PHE A 166 3.35 2.62 -14.59
N ASP A 167 2.94 2.48 -15.85
CA ASP A 167 3.86 2.53 -16.98
C ASP A 167 3.60 3.87 -17.67
N LEU A 168 4.57 4.78 -17.62
CA LEU A 168 4.41 6.15 -18.11
C LEU A 168 4.66 6.20 -19.62
N SER A 169 4.04 7.13 -20.34
CA SER A 169 4.51 7.41 -21.69
C SER A 169 5.95 7.92 -21.63
N GLU A 170 6.76 7.64 -22.65
CA GLU A 170 8.15 8.09 -22.71
C GLU A 170 8.30 9.61 -22.46
N ALA A 171 7.38 10.41 -23.00
CA ALA A 171 7.34 11.86 -22.77
C ALA A 171 7.07 12.22 -21.29
N THR A 172 6.18 11.47 -20.64
CA THR A 172 5.86 11.64 -19.21
C THR A 172 7.06 11.27 -18.34
N PHE A 173 7.75 10.18 -18.65
CA PHE A 173 8.93 9.75 -17.89
C PHE A 173 10.08 10.75 -18.03
N LYS A 174 10.40 11.16 -19.27
CA LYS A 174 11.43 12.18 -19.56
C LYS A 174 11.10 13.54 -18.92
N ALA A 175 9.83 13.82 -18.64
CA ALA A 175 9.46 15.04 -17.94
C ALA A 175 9.93 15.04 -16.47
N ILE A 176 10.00 13.89 -15.81
CA ILE A 176 10.27 13.78 -14.36
C ILE A 176 11.56 13.04 -13.99
N ALA A 177 12.14 12.24 -14.90
CA ALA A 177 13.30 11.40 -14.64
C ALA A 177 14.20 11.18 -15.87
N ASN A 178 15.45 10.77 -15.64
CA ASN A 178 16.37 10.31 -16.70
C ASN A 178 15.94 8.90 -17.19
N PRO A 179 15.61 8.69 -18.48
CA PRO A 179 15.21 7.38 -19.02
C PRO A 179 16.24 6.25 -18.80
N ASP A 180 17.53 6.57 -18.62
CA ASP A 180 18.59 5.56 -18.39
C ASP A 180 18.39 4.77 -17.09
N VAL A 181 17.62 5.31 -16.13
CA VAL A 181 17.33 4.61 -14.88
C VAL A 181 16.29 3.51 -15.04
N GLY A 182 15.47 3.57 -16.10
CA GLY A 182 14.44 2.59 -16.46
C GLY A 182 13.22 2.54 -15.53
N VAL A 183 13.43 2.45 -14.22
CA VAL A 183 12.39 2.37 -13.19
C VAL A 183 12.67 3.40 -12.09
N ILE A 184 11.63 4.12 -11.67
CA ILE A 184 11.68 5.13 -10.61
C ILE A 184 10.65 4.83 -9.53
N THR A 185 10.90 5.38 -8.33
CA THR A 185 9.88 5.50 -7.30
C THR A 185 9.09 6.79 -7.54
N VAL A 186 7.77 6.72 -7.50
CA VAL A 186 6.89 7.87 -7.61
C VAL A 186 5.96 7.97 -6.41
N LYS A 187 5.74 9.21 -5.97
CA LYS A 187 4.63 9.59 -5.10
C LYS A 187 3.49 10.06 -6.00
N TYR A 188 2.27 9.62 -5.71
CA TYR A 188 1.13 9.94 -6.54
C TYR A 188 -0.16 10.11 -5.75
N SER A 189 -1.13 10.84 -6.30
CA SER A 189 -2.48 10.99 -5.77
C SER A 189 -3.46 11.20 -6.93
N PRO A 190 -4.77 10.98 -6.72
CA PRO A 190 -5.77 11.54 -7.62
C PRO A 190 -5.54 13.06 -7.79
N ALA A 191 -5.80 13.57 -9.00
CA ALA A 191 -5.66 14.99 -9.35
C ALA A 191 -7.00 15.69 -9.54
#